data_AF-A0AAE1JZC1-F1
#
_entry.id   AF-A0AAE1JZC1-F1
#
_cell.length_a   1.000
_cell.length_b   1.000
_cell.length_c   1.000
_cell.angle_alpha   90.00
_cell.angle_beta   90.00
_cell.angle_gamma   90.00
#
_symmetry.space_group_name_H-M   'P 1'
#
loop_
_entity.id
_entity.type
_entity.pdbx_description
1 polymer ?
#
loop_
_entity_poly.entity_id
_entity_poly.type
_entity_poly.pdbx_seq_one_letter_code
_entity_poly.pdbx_strand_id
1 'polypeptide(L)'
;TVLSQVWYPLTVATISRINKHVLHHYLTLTHGDPSLAPFLLHDCGYRGVSSVESAAIGAAANLIHFQSSDTVAGTCLLRKYYHLEGVGGYSCNCSEHSCVTSWGRDQEVAAHAHLIKTNPGVDVGCVVDSYDIWHCLEDMFGGELKELVLEHGKNGHVVAVRPDSGDHCTVILKCLDILESKFGSETNSLGYKRLPPYLTVAQGDGMDYRKMASVLEVLKKNGWSSTNVGFGAGAALLQKMDRDTLKCAFKCSFAVVEGKEINVYKQPITDPGKTSKKGRLSLHRDEEGNWSTAQEGTGDKDTDQLMTVFENGELLRDFTCDEIRQRAVITPQDIDIIHFLNQQDN
;
A
#
# COMPACT_ATOMS: atom_id res chain seq x y z
N THR A 1 -27.82 3.87 5.82
CA THR A 1 -26.94 4.11 4.66
C THR A 1 -25.55 4.54 5.06
N VAL A 2 -25.39 5.57 5.90
CA VAL A 2 -24.06 6.08 6.35
C VAL A 2 -23.15 4.98 6.89
N LEU A 3 -23.61 4.15 7.84
CA LEU A 3 -22.81 3.03 8.38
C LEU A 3 -22.33 2.05 7.31
N SER A 4 -23.08 1.87 6.22
CA SER A 4 -22.68 0.96 5.14
C SER A 4 -21.48 1.50 4.35
N GLN A 5 -21.17 2.79 4.42
CA GLN A 5 -20.00 3.40 3.76
C GLN A 5 -18.66 2.94 4.35
N VAL A 6 -18.67 2.29 5.52
CA VAL A 6 -17.48 1.65 6.12
C VAL A 6 -16.82 0.61 5.20
N TRP A 7 -17.54 0.14 4.18
CA TRP A 7 -16.98 -0.72 3.13
C TRP A 7 -15.70 -0.13 2.53
N TYR A 8 -15.64 1.19 2.35
CA TYR A 8 -14.52 1.84 1.66
C TYR A 8 -13.21 1.77 2.46
N PRO A 9 -13.10 2.32 3.69
CA PRO A 9 -11.88 2.20 4.47
C PRO A 9 -11.52 0.74 4.78
N LEU A 10 -12.50 -0.14 4.98
CA LEU A 10 -12.26 -1.57 5.20
C LEU A 10 -11.60 -2.21 3.97
N THR A 11 -12.11 -1.90 2.77
CA THR A 11 -11.57 -2.43 1.52
C THR A 11 -10.19 -1.88 1.22
N VAL A 12 -9.96 -0.57 1.40
CA VAL A 12 -8.63 0.04 1.22
C VAL A 12 -7.62 -0.59 2.18
N ALA A 13 -7.91 -0.66 3.49
CA ALA A 13 -7.01 -1.28 4.46
C ALA A 13 -6.72 -2.75 4.12
N THR A 14 -7.73 -3.51 3.70
CA THR A 14 -7.55 -4.92 3.28
C THR A 14 -6.63 -5.04 2.07
N ILE A 15 -6.83 -4.21 1.04
CA ILE A 15 -5.98 -4.19 -0.17
C ILE A 15 -4.55 -3.76 0.20
N SER A 16 -4.38 -2.73 1.03
CA SER A 16 -3.07 -2.31 1.55
C SER A 16 -2.39 -3.44 2.30
N ARG A 17 -3.12 -4.19 3.14
CA ARG A 17 -2.59 -5.35 3.84
C ARG A 17 -2.13 -6.45 2.88
N ILE A 18 -2.90 -6.74 1.83
CA ILE A 18 -2.53 -7.70 0.78
C ILE A 18 -1.21 -7.28 0.11
N ASN A 19 -1.09 -6.01 -0.28
CA ASN A 19 0.17 -5.46 -0.81
C ASN A 19 1.33 -5.67 0.17
N LYS A 20 1.10 -5.41 1.47
CA LYS A 20 2.13 -5.58 2.49
C LYS A 20 2.59 -7.03 2.62
N HIS A 21 1.67 -8.00 2.55
CA HIS A 21 2.04 -9.43 2.55
C HIS A 21 2.86 -9.81 1.31
N VAL A 22 2.51 -9.29 0.12
CA VAL A 22 3.31 -9.51 -1.10
C VAL A 22 4.74 -9.00 -0.90
N LEU A 23 4.91 -7.77 -0.41
CA LEU A 23 6.23 -7.22 -0.11
C LEU A 23 6.97 -8.03 0.95
N HIS A 24 6.29 -8.42 2.03
CA HIS A 24 6.87 -9.21 3.12
C HIS A 24 7.44 -10.54 2.61
N HIS A 25 6.69 -11.25 1.75
CA HIS A 25 7.14 -12.49 1.12
C HIS A 25 8.43 -12.29 0.31
N TYR A 26 8.44 -11.34 -0.62
CA TYR A 26 9.58 -11.13 -1.50
C TYR A 26 10.80 -10.54 -0.78
N LEU A 27 10.60 -9.67 0.21
CA LEU A 27 11.67 -9.20 1.09
C LEU A 27 12.29 -10.35 1.88
N THR A 28 11.47 -11.27 2.40
CA THR A 28 11.97 -12.44 3.14
C THR A 28 12.85 -13.30 2.24
N LEU A 29 12.45 -13.51 0.98
CA LEU A 29 13.18 -14.35 0.02
C LEU A 29 14.45 -13.70 -0.53
N THR A 30 14.46 -12.37 -0.69
CA THR A 30 15.50 -11.69 -1.49
C THR A 30 16.36 -10.70 -0.70
N HIS A 31 15.96 -10.33 0.51
CA HIS A 31 16.69 -9.38 1.36
C HIS A 31 16.95 -9.89 2.78
N GLY A 32 15.96 -10.56 3.39
CA GLY A 32 16.03 -11.13 4.74
C GLY A 32 15.46 -10.22 5.84
N ASP A 33 15.09 -8.99 5.52
CA ASP A 33 14.41 -8.07 6.45
C ASP A 33 13.06 -7.61 5.87
N PRO A 34 11.95 -8.24 6.28
CA PRO A 34 10.62 -7.85 5.81
C PRO A 34 10.05 -6.63 6.56
N SER A 35 10.74 -6.11 7.59
CA SER A 35 10.32 -4.90 8.31
C SER A 35 10.40 -3.64 7.43
N LEU A 36 11.08 -3.72 6.28
CA LEU A 36 11.14 -2.66 5.26
C LEU A 36 9.84 -2.48 4.47
N ALA A 37 8.94 -3.46 4.47
CA ALA A 37 7.69 -3.42 3.69
C ALA A 37 6.86 -2.12 3.85
N PRO A 38 6.73 -1.50 5.05
CA PRO A 38 5.96 -0.27 5.23
C PRO A 38 6.44 0.93 4.40
N PHE A 39 7.67 0.91 3.88
CA PHE A 39 8.26 2.00 3.11
C PHE A 39 8.31 1.73 1.59
N LEU A 40 7.98 0.52 1.15
CA LEU A 40 8.10 0.13 -0.26
C LEU A 40 6.81 0.30 -1.08
N LEU A 41 5.71 0.74 -0.46
CA LEU A 41 4.51 1.17 -1.19
C LEU A 41 4.09 2.57 -0.74
N HIS A 42 4.17 3.51 -1.67
CA HIS A 42 3.79 4.90 -1.52
C HIS A 42 2.38 5.14 -2.06
N ASP A 43 1.56 5.85 -1.28
CA ASP A 43 0.25 6.29 -1.74
C ASP A 43 0.37 7.57 -2.60
N CYS A 44 0.08 7.45 -3.89
CA CYS A 44 0.01 8.54 -4.88
C CYS A 44 -1.43 8.88 -5.27
N GLY A 45 -2.43 8.45 -4.48
CA GLY A 45 -3.83 8.35 -4.88
C GLY A 45 -4.65 9.62 -4.77
N TYR A 46 -4.14 10.69 -4.16
CA TYR A 46 -4.93 11.91 -3.88
C TYR A 46 -5.69 12.44 -5.11
N ARG A 47 -5.02 12.58 -6.26
CA ARG A 47 -5.66 13.08 -7.49
C ARG A 47 -6.60 12.08 -8.16
N GLY A 48 -6.49 10.80 -7.81
CA GLY A 48 -7.18 9.68 -8.45
C GLY A 48 -8.49 9.28 -7.78
N VAL A 49 -8.85 9.91 -6.65
CA VAL A 49 -10.10 9.61 -5.93
C VAL A 49 -11.23 10.57 -6.26
N SER A 50 -12.46 10.18 -5.94
CA SER A 50 -13.68 10.94 -6.26
C SER A 50 -13.93 12.20 -5.43
N SER A 51 -13.28 12.36 -4.27
CA SER A 51 -13.44 13.54 -3.40
C SER A 51 -12.29 13.69 -2.40
N VAL A 52 -12.16 14.87 -1.79
CA VAL A 52 -11.19 15.13 -0.72
C VAL A 52 -11.47 14.28 0.52
N GLU A 53 -12.75 14.06 0.85
CA GLU A 53 -13.12 13.19 1.97
C GLU A 53 -12.74 11.72 1.68
N SER A 54 -12.97 11.25 0.45
CA SER A 54 -12.49 9.94 0.00
C SER A 54 -10.96 9.83 0.10
N ALA A 55 -10.24 10.87 -0.30
CA ALA A 55 -8.78 10.92 -0.18
C ALA A 55 -8.34 10.76 1.27
N ALA A 56 -8.97 11.50 2.18
CA ALA A 56 -8.67 11.45 3.60
C ALA A 56 -8.92 10.05 4.18
N ILE A 57 -10.10 9.47 3.93
CA ILE A 57 -10.49 8.17 4.46
C ILE A 57 -9.62 7.05 3.88
N GLY A 58 -9.40 7.05 2.57
CA GLY A 58 -8.61 6.04 1.88
C GLY A 58 -7.14 6.07 2.31
N ALA A 59 -6.52 7.25 2.31
CA ALA A 59 -5.14 7.38 2.74
C ALA A 59 -4.94 7.04 4.22
N ALA A 60 -5.87 7.42 5.10
CA ALA A 60 -5.84 7.01 6.50
C ALA A 60 -5.88 5.49 6.67
N ALA A 61 -6.71 4.80 5.89
CA ALA A 61 -6.77 3.34 5.87
C ALA A 61 -5.46 2.69 5.36
N ASN A 62 -4.82 3.28 4.34
CA ASN A 62 -3.52 2.82 3.85
C ASN A 62 -2.39 3.00 4.90
N LEU A 63 -2.38 4.13 5.61
CA LEU A 63 -1.39 4.48 6.62
C LEU A 63 -1.44 3.62 7.89
N ILE A 64 -2.42 2.72 8.01
CA ILE A 64 -2.41 1.63 8.99
C ILE A 64 -1.33 0.60 8.66
N HIS A 65 -1.05 0.38 7.36
CA HIS A 65 -0.13 -0.65 6.89
C HIS A 65 1.22 -0.10 6.42
N PHE A 66 1.23 1.09 5.83
CA PHE A 66 2.40 1.74 5.26
C PHE A 66 2.70 3.06 5.94
N GLN A 67 3.91 3.57 5.72
CA GLN A 67 4.40 4.80 6.32
C GLN A 67 4.70 5.88 5.28
N SER A 68 4.27 5.72 4.03
CA SER A 68 4.58 6.69 2.97
C SER A 68 3.35 7.06 2.13
N SER A 69 3.11 8.37 1.95
CA SER A 69 1.93 8.90 1.26
C SER A 69 2.09 10.36 0.85
N ASP A 70 1.70 10.69 -0.38
CA ASP A 70 1.50 12.07 -0.86
C ASP A 70 0.07 12.58 -0.59
N THR A 71 -0.82 11.70 -0.13
CA THR A 71 -2.21 12.04 0.20
C THR A 71 -2.29 12.61 1.62
N VAL A 72 -1.82 13.85 1.79
CA VAL A 72 -1.72 14.56 3.09
C VAL A 72 -3.02 14.51 3.91
N ALA A 73 -4.19 14.47 3.26
CA ALA A 73 -5.49 14.40 3.90
C ALA A 73 -5.64 13.20 4.86
N GLY A 74 -4.98 12.07 4.58
CA GLY A 74 -5.01 10.89 5.45
C GLY A 74 -4.41 11.15 6.83
N THR A 75 -3.26 11.81 6.87
CA THR A 75 -2.62 12.21 8.14
C THR A 75 -3.52 13.16 8.93
N CYS A 76 -4.18 14.10 8.27
CA CYS A 76 -5.13 15.02 8.93
C CYS A 76 -6.30 14.27 9.57
N LEU A 77 -6.85 13.26 8.88
CA LEU A 77 -7.94 12.44 9.41
C LEU A 77 -7.48 11.63 10.62
N LEU A 78 -6.34 10.94 10.53
CA LEU A 78 -5.79 10.15 11.63
C LEU A 78 -5.50 11.00 12.87
N ARG A 79 -4.99 12.23 12.70
CA ARG A 79 -4.80 13.17 13.83
C ARG A 79 -6.12 13.56 14.48
N LYS A 80 -7.13 13.87 13.66
CA LYS A 80 -8.40 14.39 14.15
C LYS A 80 -9.27 13.32 14.83
N TYR A 81 -9.29 12.11 14.29
CA TYR A 81 -10.24 11.07 14.70
C TYR A 81 -9.60 9.85 15.37
N TYR A 82 -8.27 9.69 15.29
CA TYR A 82 -7.56 8.52 15.81
C TYR A 82 -6.31 8.89 16.60
N HIS A 83 -6.24 10.13 17.12
CA HIS A 83 -5.19 10.56 18.06
C HIS A 83 -3.76 10.27 17.58
N LEU A 84 -3.52 10.35 16.27
CA LEU A 84 -2.18 10.13 15.73
C LEU A 84 -1.20 11.18 16.29
N GLU A 85 -0.21 10.72 17.03
CA GLU A 85 0.92 11.54 17.47
C GLU A 85 2.08 11.46 16.46
N GLY A 86 2.80 12.57 16.28
CA GLY A 86 3.96 12.60 15.39
C GLY A 86 3.65 12.55 13.88
N VAL A 87 4.43 11.78 13.13
CA VAL A 87 4.40 11.72 11.66
C VAL A 87 3.38 10.67 11.20
N GLY A 88 2.42 11.09 10.38
CA GLY A 88 1.38 10.18 9.84
C GLY A 88 1.83 9.35 8.66
N GLY A 89 2.67 9.94 7.81
CA GLY A 89 3.35 9.31 6.68
C GLY A 89 4.49 10.21 6.19
N TYR A 90 5.52 9.61 5.63
CA TYR A 90 6.68 10.23 5.04
C TYR A 90 6.47 10.43 3.53
N SER A 91 7.18 11.41 2.98
CA SER A 91 7.34 11.57 1.53
C SER A 91 8.72 12.16 1.24
N CYS A 92 9.09 12.18 -0.02
CA CYS A 92 10.34 12.73 -0.53
C CYS A 92 10.07 13.73 -1.65
N ASN A 93 11.05 14.58 -1.95
CA ASN A 93 10.86 15.61 -2.97
C ASN A 93 10.98 14.98 -4.35
N CYS A 94 9.86 14.89 -5.06
CA CYS A 94 9.80 14.28 -6.37
C CYS A 94 9.56 15.31 -7.48
N SER A 95 10.18 15.13 -8.63
CA SER A 95 9.75 15.79 -9.86
C SER A 95 8.52 15.09 -10.46
N GLU A 96 7.70 15.89 -11.13
CA GLU A 96 6.77 15.43 -12.16
C GLU A 96 7.24 15.92 -13.53
N HIS A 97 6.61 15.45 -14.61
CA HIS A 97 7.05 15.80 -15.96
C HIS A 97 7.08 17.31 -16.21
N SER A 98 6.19 18.10 -15.60
CA SER A 98 6.19 19.56 -15.75
C SER A 98 7.48 20.21 -15.22
N CYS A 99 8.03 19.70 -14.12
CA CYS A 99 9.29 20.16 -13.53
C CYS A 99 10.49 19.91 -14.46
N VAL A 100 10.45 18.85 -15.27
CA VAL A 100 11.52 18.49 -16.22
C VAL A 100 11.31 19.20 -17.56
N THR A 101 10.13 19.03 -18.15
CA THR A 101 9.81 19.52 -19.51
C THR A 101 9.77 21.04 -19.63
N SER A 102 9.53 21.78 -18.54
CA SER A 102 9.60 23.25 -18.54
C SER A 102 10.99 23.83 -18.82
N TRP A 103 12.06 23.03 -18.70
CA TRP A 103 13.42 23.41 -19.08
C TRP A 103 13.68 23.24 -20.58
N GLY A 104 12.79 22.55 -21.29
CA GLY A 104 12.99 22.13 -22.67
C GLY A 104 13.85 20.87 -22.78
N ARG A 105 13.73 20.16 -23.91
CA ARG A 105 14.38 18.87 -24.12
C ARG A 105 15.90 18.91 -23.98
N ASP A 106 16.53 19.96 -24.53
CA ASP A 106 17.98 20.13 -24.52
C ASP A 106 18.56 20.41 -23.12
N GLN A 107 17.71 20.67 -22.12
CA GLN A 107 18.11 20.95 -20.74
C GLN A 107 17.54 19.94 -19.73
N GLU A 108 17.17 18.74 -20.15
CA GLU A 108 16.70 17.67 -19.26
C GLU A 108 17.71 17.36 -18.14
N VAL A 109 19.01 17.24 -18.49
CA VAL A 109 20.09 17.04 -17.52
C VAL A 109 20.18 18.17 -16.48
N ALA A 110 19.96 19.42 -16.91
CA ALA A 110 19.99 20.58 -16.02
C ALA A 110 18.78 20.59 -15.06
N ALA A 111 17.61 20.14 -15.53
CA ALA A 111 16.43 20.01 -14.68
C ALA A 111 16.64 18.97 -13.56
N HIS A 112 17.21 17.81 -13.89
CA HIS A 112 17.57 16.79 -12.89
C HIS A 112 18.65 17.28 -11.93
N ALA A 113 19.71 17.92 -12.44
CA ALA A 113 20.74 18.52 -11.60
C ALA A 113 20.15 19.56 -10.63
N HIS A 114 19.21 20.37 -11.09
CA HIS A 114 18.55 21.38 -10.27
C HIS A 114 17.81 20.73 -9.10
N LEU A 115 16.98 19.72 -9.36
CA LEU A 115 16.25 19.01 -8.30
C LEU A 115 17.18 18.45 -7.23
N ILE A 116 18.26 17.77 -7.62
CA ILE A 116 19.20 17.17 -6.65
C ILE A 116 19.91 18.28 -5.85
N LYS A 117 20.40 19.33 -6.52
CA LYS A 117 21.15 20.43 -5.88
C LYS A 117 20.32 21.27 -4.93
N THR A 118 19.03 21.49 -5.21
CA THR A 118 18.17 22.29 -4.34
C THR A 118 17.64 21.51 -3.15
N ASN A 119 17.88 20.19 -3.09
CA ASN A 119 17.35 19.29 -2.06
C ASN A 119 18.45 18.45 -1.39
N PRO A 120 19.59 19.02 -0.96
CA PRO A 120 20.79 18.27 -0.58
C PRO A 120 20.64 17.43 0.71
N GLY A 121 19.56 17.65 1.47
CA GLY A 121 19.33 17.06 2.79
C GLY A 121 18.11 16.13 2.86
N VAL A 122 17.57 15.71 1.71
CA VAL A 122 16.41 14.82 1.63
C VAL A 122 16.54 13.85 0.46
N ASP A 123 15.80 12.75 0.53
CA ASP A 123 15.64 11.85 -0.61
C ASP A 123 14.91 12.57 -1.75
N VAL A 124 15.25 12.22 -2.99
CA VAL A 124 14.64 12.80 -4.19
C VAL A 124 14.18 11.74 -5.17
N GLY A 125 13.03 11.97 -5.79
CA GLY A 125 12.50 11.14 -6.88
C GLY A 125 12.55 11.87 -8.22
N CYS A 126 13.24 11.30 -9.20
CA CYS A 126 13.41 11.89 -10.53
C CYS A 126 12.55 11.14 -11.54
N VAL A 127 11.57 11.77 -12.18
CA VAL A 127 10.90 11.17 -13.35
C VAL A 127 11.84 11.18 -14.56
N VAL A 128 12.25 10.02 -15.05
CA VAL A 128 13.39 9.88 -15.99
C VAL A 128 12.99 9.55 -17.43
N ASP A 129 11.70 9.51 -17.73
CA ASP A 129 11.16 9.11 -19.03
C ASP A 129 10.39 10.24 -19.73
N SER A 130 10.77 11.50 -19.47
CA SER A 130 10.15 12.64 -20.16
C SER A 130 10.40 12.61 -21.67
N TYR A 131 11.54 12.04 -22.11
CA TYR A 131 11.85 11.89 -23.53
C TYR A 131 12.46 10.53 -23.90
N ASP A 132 13.61 10.17 -23.34
CA ASP A 132 14.29 8.90 -23.57
C ASP A 132 14.95 8.41 -22.28
N ILE A 133 14.31 7.43 -21.63
CA ILE A 133 14.77 6.89 -20.37
C ILE A 133 16.16 6.23 -20.46
N TRP A 134 16.52 5.65 -21.60
CA TRP A 134 17.81 4.97 -21.73
C TRP A 134 18.95 5.99 -21.79
N HIS A 135 18.80 7.02 -22.62
CA HIS A 135 19.75 8.12 -22.67
C HIS A 135 19.83 8.86 -21.32
N CYS A 136 18.69 9.10 -20.66
CA CYS A 136 18.65 9.72 -19.35
C CYS A 136 19.45 8.92 -18.31
N LEU A 137 19.25 7.59 -18.24
CA LEU A 137 19.96 6.75 -17.26
C LEU A 137 21.44 6.52 -17.64
N GLU A 138 21.74 6.27 -18.91
CA GLU A 138 23.09 5.91 -19.36
C GLU A 138 24.04 7.11 -19.41
N ASP A 139 23.61 8.22 -20.00
CA ASP A 139 24.48 9.34 -20.32
C ASP A 139 24.32 10.50 -19.33
N MET A 140 23.09 10.77 -18.87
CA MET A 140 22.86 11.84 -17.87
C MET A 140 23.16 11.34 -16.46
N PHE A 141 22.35 10.43 -15.89
CA PHE A 141 22.57 9.92 -14.53
C PHE A 141 23.89 9.16 -14.41
N GLY A 142 24.16 8.25 -15.35
CA GLY A 142 25.38 7.44 -15.39
C GLY A 142 26.64 8.18 -15.89
N GLY A 143 26.49 9.40 -16.41
CA GLY A 143 27.58 10.23 -16.93
C GLY A 143 27.61 11.61 -16.27
N GLU A 144 26.95 12.60 -16.87
CA GLU A 144 27.03 14.01 -16.47
C GLU A 144 26.65 14.30 -15.00
N LEU A 145 25.69 13.56 -14.45
CA LEU A 145 25.18 13.73 -13.09
C LEU A 145 25.77 12.72 -12.09
N LYS A 146 26.65 11.81 -12.53
CA LYS A 146 27.13 10.70 -11.71
C LYS A 146 27.76 11.18 -10.40
N GLU A 147 28.67 12.15 -10.47
CA GLU A 147 29.32 12.72 -9.28
C GLU A 147 28.33 13.40 -8.35
N LEU A 148 27.30 14.06 -8.90
CA LEU A 148 26.25 14.70 -8.11
C LEU A 148 25.42 13.66 -7.35
N VAL A 149 25.07 12.54 -7.99
CA VAL A 149 24.36 11.42 -7.34
C VAL A 149 25.24 10.80 -6.25
N LEU A 150 26.53 10.61 -6.50
CA LEU A 150 27.49 10.08 -5.51
C LEU A 150 27.65 11.03 -4.31
N GLU A 151 27.72 12.34 -4.55
CA GLU A 151 27.78 13.34 -3.50
C GLU A 151 26.50 13.38 -2.66
N HIS A 152 25.33 13.31 -3.30
CA HIS A 152 24.04 13.19 -2.62
C HIS A 152 23.99 11.96 -1.70
N GLY A 153 24.51 10.83 -2.20
CA GLY A 153 24.64 9.60 -1.44
C GLY A 153 25.62 9.68 -0.26
N LYS A 154 26.75 10.38 -0.42
CA LYS A 154 27.70 10.63 0.69
C LYS A 154 27.08 11.47 1.80
N ASN A 155 26.09 12.31 1.48
CA ASN A 155 25.31 13.07 2.44
C ASN A 155 24.20 12.23 3.11
N GLY A 156 24.06 10.95 2.74
CA GLY A 156 23.12 10.02 3.37
C GLY A 156 21.73 10.01 2.76
N HIS A 157 21.57 10.51 1.52
CA HIS A 157 20.27 10.64 0.86
C HIS A 157 20.16 9.84 -0.44
N VAL A 158 18.95 9.41 -0.74
CA VAL A 158 18.64 8.54 -1.89
C VAL A 158 18.20 9.35 -3.09
N VAL A 159 18.67 8.95 -4.27
CA VAL A 159 18.11 9.34 -5.57
C VAL A 159 17.30 8.15 -6.11
N ALA A 160 15.99 8.31 -6.23
CA ALA A 160 15.12 7.34 -6.87
C ALA A 160 14.90 7.74 -8.34
N VAL A 161 15.29 6.90 -9.29
CA VAL A 161 14.91 7.10 -10.70
C VAL A 161 13.55 6.47 -10.96
N ARG A 162 12.64 7.23 -11.56
CA ARG A 162 11.23 6.87 -11.70
C ARG A 162 10.83 6.76 -13.18
N PRO A 163 10.88 5.57 -13.78
CA PRO A 163 10.10 5.30 -14.99
C PRO A 163 8.59 5.47 -14.73
N ASP A 164 7.86 6.01 -15.72
CA ASP A 164 6.41 6.19 -15.67
C ASP A 164 5.72 5.69 -16.96
N SER A 165 6.42 4.92 -17.79
CA SER A 165 5.92 4.39 -19.06
C SER A 165 6.59 3.07 -19.46
N GLY A 166 5.90 2.30 -20.30
CA GLY A 166 6.35 0.99 -20.81
C GLY A 166 5.90 -0.20 -19.95
N ASP A 167 6.33 -1.41 -20.33
CA ASP A 167 6.05 -2.61 -19.54
C ASP A 167 6.91 -2.63 -18.26
N HIS A 168 6.26 -2.66 -17.09
CA HIS A 168 6.92 -2.53 -15.80
C HIS A 168 8.06 -3.54 -15.61
N CYS A 169 7.80 -4.82 -15.88
CA CYS A 169 8.78 -5.88 -15.66
C CYS A 169 10.03 -5.68 -16.54
N THR A 170 9.81 -5.35 -17.81
CA THR A 170 10.89 -5.13 -18.79
C THR A 170 11.67 -3.85 -18.49
N VAL A 171 10.97 -2.74 -18.25
CA VAL A 171 11.58 -1.43 -18.04
C VAL A 171 12.38 -1.40 -16.74
N ILE A 172 11.83 -1.90 -15.63
CA ILE A 172 12.51 -1.92 -14.34
C ILE A 172 13.80 -2.74 -14.41
N LEU A 173 13.77 -3.94 -15.01
CA LEU A 173 14.98 -4.75 -15.16
C LEU A 173 16.05 -4.01 -15.96
N LYS A 174 15.67 -3.39 -17.09
CA LYS A 174 16.62 -2.64 -17.92
C LYS A 174 17.18 -1.42 -17.17
N CYS A 175 16.37 -0.72 -16.38
CA CYS A 175 16.86 0.34 -15.49
C CYS A 175 17.91 -0.20 -14.52
N LEU A 176 17.63 -1.32 -13.84
CA LEU A 176 18.56 -1.91 -12.88
C LEU A 176 19.88 -2.33 -13.54
N ASP A 177 19.84 -2.93 -14.73
CA ASP A 177 21.04 -3.34 -15.47
C ASP A 177 21.89 -2.12 -15.90
N ILE A 178 21.25 -1.04 -16.36
CA ILE A 178 21.95 0.21 -16.69
C ILE A 178 22.59 0.81 -15.43
N LEU A 179 21.82 0.95 -14.34
CA LEU A 179 22.32 1.52 -13.10
C LEU A 179 23.46 0.68 -12.51
N GLU A 180 23.39 -0.65 -12.59
CA GLU A 180 24.49 -1.53 -12.23
C GLU A 180 25.75 -1.24 -13.04
N SER A 181 25.63 -1.13 -14.35
CA SER A 181 26.77 -0.88 -15.23
C SER A 181 27.46 0.46 -14.93
N LYS A 182 26.70 1.44 -14.44
CA LYS A 182 27.18 2.81 -14.18
C LYS A 182 27.63 3.01 -12.73
N PHE A 183 26.93 2.46 -11.75
CA PHE A 183 27.14 2.70 -10.31
C PHE A 183 27.65 1.48 -9.55
N GLY A 184 27.63 0.30 -10.17
CA GLY A 184 27.95 -0.97 -9.53
C GLY A 184 26.78 -1.54 -8.74
N SER A 185 27.01 -2.70 -8.13
CA SER A 185 26.08 -3.38 -7.24
C SER A 185 26.86 -4.19 -6.21
N GLU A 186 26.21 -4.55 -5.11
CA GLU A 186 26.70 -5.54 -4.15
C GLU A 186 25.75 -6.74 -4.10
N THR A 187 26.28 -7.94 -3.84
CA THR A 187 25.46 -9.12 -3.60
C THR A 187 25.27 -9.29 -2.10
N ASN A 188 24.02 -9.37 -1.65
CA ASN A 188 23.70 -9.58 -0.24
C ASN A 188 23.97 -11.04 0.20
N SER A 189 23.80 -11.32 1.50
CA SER A 189 24.02 -12.66 2.08
C SER A 189 23.09 -13.75 1.54
N LEU A 190 22.00 -13.38 0.85
CA LEU A 190 21.05 -14.30 0.23
C LEU A 190 21.33 -14.53 -1.27
N GLY A 191 22.38 -13.91 -1.82
CA GLY A 191 22.76 -14.10 -3.22
C GLY A 191 22.07 -13.15 -4.22
N TYR A 192 21.41 -12.09 -3.74
CA TYR A 192 20.71 -11.12 -4.60
C TYR A 192 21.47 -9.79 -4.68
N LYS A 193 21.52 -9.23 -5.89
CA LYS A 193 22.13 -7.95 -6.22
C LYS A 193 21.36 -6.78 -5.62
N ARG A 194 22.09 -5.78 -5.14
CA ARG A 194 21.61 -4.52 -4.61
C ARG A 194 22.39 -3.37 -5.23
N LEU A 195 21.69 -2.36 -5.69
CA LEU A 195 22.30 -1.07 -6.00
C LEU A 195 22.90 -0.45 -4.74
N PRO A 196 23.85 0.49 -4.89
CA PRO A 196 24.33 1.28 -3.77
C PRO A 196 23.15 1.91 -3.00
N PRO A 197 23.24 2.03 -1.67
CA PRO A 197 22.10 2.39 -0.82
C PRO A 197 21.51 3.79 -1.09
N TYR A 198 22.23 4.64 -1.82
CA TYR A 198 21.79 5.98 -2.24
C TYR A 198 21.09 6.01 -3.60
N LEU A 199 20.82 4.85 -4.22
CA LEU A 199 20.22 4.77 -5.55
C LEU A 199 19.17 3.66 -5.60
N THR A 200 18.00 3.99 -6.12
CA THR A 200 16.89 3.02 -6.25
C THR A 200 16.05 3.31 -7.49
N VAL A 201 15.20 2.37 -7.87
CA VAL A 201 14.16 2.58 -8.88
C VAL A 201 12.82 2.78 -8.17
N ALA A 202 11.99 3.69 -8.67
CA ALA A 202 10.62 3.84 -8.22
C ALA A 202 9.65 3.57 -9.38
N GLN A 203 8.59 2.80 -9.17
CA GLN A 203 7.55 2.56 -10.19
C GLN A 203 6.18 3.00 -9.66
N GLY A 204 5.60 4.04 -10.26
CA GLY A 204 4.33 4.62 -9.81
C GLY A 204 3.12 4.37 -10.73
N ASP A 205 3.36 4.07 -12.01
CA ASP A 205 2.25 3.94 -12.97
C ASP A 205 1.43 2.66 -12.74
N GLY A 206 0.12 2.82 -12.62
CA GLY A 206 -0.86 1.74 -12.68
C GLY A 206 -0.67 0.57 -11.70
N MET A 207 0.09 0.72 -10.62
CA MET A 207 0.51 -0.37 -9.75
C MET A 207 -0.63 -0.90 -8.88
N ASP A 208 -0.77 -2.23 -8.82
CA ASP A 208 -1.64 -2.97 -7.90
C ASP A 208 -0.88 -4.18 -7.33
N TYR A 209 -1.49 -4.92 -6.40
CA TYR A 209 -0.82 -6.03 -5.72
C TYR A 209 -0.39 -7.17 -6.67
N ARG A 210 -1.08 -7.38 -7.80
CA ARG A 210 -0.75 -8.44 -8.78
C ARG A 210 0.42 -8.01 -9.65
N LYS A 211 0.40 -6.76 -10.13
CA LYS A 211 1.52 -6.19 -10.89
C LYS A 211 2.77 -6.10 -10.04
N MET A 212 2.63 -5.69 -8.78
CA MET A 212 3.73 -5.65 -7.83
C MET A 212 4.32 -7.05 -7.60
N ALA A 213 3.48 -8.06 -7.38
CA ALA A 213 3.93 -9.46 -7.28
C ALA A 213 4.68 -9.92 -8.56
N SER A 214 4.17 -9.55 -9.74
CA SER A 214 4.80 -9.88 -11.02
C SER A 214 6.18 -9.24 -11.17
N VAL A 215 6.32 -7.95 -10.85
CA VAL A 215 7.62 -7.26 -10.85
C VAL A 215 8.58 -7.92 -9.86
N LEU A 216 8.14 -8.15 -8.63
CA LEU A 216 8.99 -8.75 -7.58
C LEU A 216 9.43 -10.18 -7.94
N GLU A 217 8.57 -10.98 -8.56
CA GLU A 217 8.94 -12.31 -9.07
C GLU A 217 10.00 -12.22 -10.18
N VAL A 218 9.86 -11.24 -11.08
CA VAL A 218 10.82 -10.99 -12.15
C VAL A 218 12.17 -10.54 -11.59
N LEU A 219 12.19 -9.64 -10.60
CA LEU A 219 13.42 -9.25 -9.91
C LEU A 219 14.11 -10.46 -9.28
N LYS A 220 13.37 -11.24 -8.51
CA LYS A 220 13.86 -12.47 -7.86
C LYS A 220 14.47 -13.43 -8.89
N LYS A 221 13.77 -13.72 -9.99
CA LYS A 221 14.27 -14.62 -11.05
C LYS A 221 15.55 -14.12 -11.72
N ASN A 222 15.77 -12.81 -11.75
CA ASN A 222 16.96 -12.18 -12.34
C ASN A 222 18.03 -11.82 -11.30
N GLY A 223 17.91 -12.36 -10.07
CA GLY A 223 18.92 -12.19 -9.03
C GLY A 223 18.94 -10.79 -8.41
N TRP A 224 17.87 -10.01 -8.50
CA TRP A 224 17.74 -8.69 -7.90
C TRP A 224 17.00 -8.73 -6.57
N SER A 225 17.52 -8.02 -5.56
CA SER A 225 16.84 -7.82 -4.27
C SER A 225 15.58 -6.97 -4.47
N SER A 226 14.52 -7.29 -3.74
CA SER A 226 13.25 -6.53 -3.77
C SER A 226 13.41 -5.08 -3.31
N THR A 227 14.45 -4.79 -2.52
CA THR A 227 14.74 -3.44 -2.02
C THR A 227 15.23 -2.46 -3.08
N ASN A 228 15.55 -2.91 -4.29
CA ASN A 228 15.96 -2.03 -5.38
C ASN A 228 14.79 -1.27 -6.03
N VAL A 229 13.55 -1.58 -5.64
CA VAL A 229 12.35 -0.98 -6.21
C VAL A 229 11.40 -0.54 -5.11
N GLY A 230 11.07 0.74 -5.10
CA GLY A 230 9.90 1.28 -4.40
C GLY A 230 8.70 1.35 -5.34
N PHE A 231 7.50 1.10 -4.82
CA PHE A 231 6.27 1.16 -5.59
C PHE A 231 5.44 2.38 -5.19
N GLY A 232 4.81 3.02 -6.17
CA GLY A 232 3.77 4.01 -5.96
C GLY A 232 2.44 3.47 -6.48
N ALA A 233 1.35 3.65 -5.74
CA ALA A 233 0.03 3.24 -6.18
C ALA A 233 -0.98 4.37 -5.99
N GLY A 234 -1.68 4.72 -7.08
CA GLY A 234 -2.67 5.78 -7.12
C GLY A 234 -4.10 5.25 -7.06
N ALA A 235 -4.84 5.39 -8.18
CA ALA A 235 -6.24 4.99 -8.27
C ALA A 235 -6.48 3.49 -7.98
N ALA A 236 -5.52 2.61 -8.28
CA ALA A 236 -5.64 1.19 -7.94
C ALA A 236 -5.69 0.95 -6.42
N LEU A 237 -5.02 1.78 -5.63
CA LEU A 237 -4.98 1.70 -4.17
C LEU A 237 -6.21 2.33 -3.53
N LEU A 238 -6.70 3.47 -4.06
CA LEU A 238 -7.74 4.26 -3.38
C LEU A 238 -9.08 4.38 -4.12
N GLN A 239 -9.21 3.97 -5.39
CA GLN A 239 -10.41 4.26 -6.19
C GLN A 239 -10.97 3.07 -6.99
N LYS A 240 -10.13 2.15 -7.48
CA LYS A 240 -10.56 1.01 -8.31
C LYS A 240 -11.10 -0.14 -7.45
N MET A 241 -12.13 0.15 -6.69
CA MET A 241 -12.84 -0.78 -5.82
C MET A 241 -14.29 -0.31 -5.64
N ASP A 242 -15.13 -1.23 -5.24
CA ASP A 242 -16.51 -0.96 -4.89
C ASP A 242 -16.91 -1.76 -3.64
N ARG A 243 -18.14 -1.51 -3.17
CA ARG A 243 -18.70 -2.21 -2.00
C ARG A 243 -18.75 -3.73 -2.20
N ASP A 244 -18.88 -4.20 -3.43
CA ASP A 244 -19.04 -5.61 -3.77
C ASP A 244 -17.69 -6.36 -3.82
N THR A 245 -16.58 -5.64 -3.91
CA THR A 245 -15.21 -6.18 -3.85
C THR A 245 -15.01 -7.13 -2.66
N LEU A 246 -15.49 -6.73 -1.47
CA LEU A 246 -15.52 -7.58 -0.26
C LEU A 246 -16.94 -8.00 0.14
N LYS A 247 -17.93 -7.77 -0.73
CA LYS A 247 -19.36 -8.05 -0.49
C LYS A 247 -19.90 -7.42 0.81
N CYS A 248 -19.38 -6.25 1.21
CA CYS A 248 -19.74 -5.60 2.47
C CYS A 248 -21.24 -5.27 2.51
N ALA A 249 -21.97 -5.79 3.50
CA ALA A 249 -23.42 -5.68 3.54
C ALA A 249 -23.97 -5.41 4.95
N PHE A 250 -25.03 -4.60 5.02
CA PHE A 250 -25.84 -4.41 6.23
C PHE A 250 -27.20 -5.09 6.05
N LYS A 251 -27.66 -5.86 7.05
CA LYS A 251 -28.94 -6.59 7.03
C LYS A 251 -29.53 -6.65 8.44
N CYS A 252 -30.86 -6.55 8.53
CA CYS A 252 -31.58 -6.89 9.77
C CYS A 252 -31.54 -8.41 9.97
N SER A 253 -31.17 -8.85 11.18
CA SER A 253 -31.15 -10.27 11.55
C SER A 253 -32.16 -10.63 12.65
N PHE A 254 -32.70 -9.64 13.38
CA PHE A 254 -33.54 -9.84 14.56
C PHE A 254 -34.57 -8.71 14.71
N ALA A 255 -35.78 -9.04 15.15
CA ALA A 255 -36.82 -8.08 15.49
C ALA A 255 -37.66 -8.56 16.68
N VAL A 256 -38.24 -7.63 17.42
CA VAL A 256 -39.29 -7.90 18.42
C VAL A 256 -40.60 -7.33 17.89
N VAL A 257 -41.58 -8.19 17.65
CA VAL A 257 -42.91 -7.82 17.14
C VAL A 257 -43.95 -8.31 18.13
N GLU A 258 -44.74 -7.38 18.69
CA GLU A 258 -45.74 -7.69 19.74
C GLU A 258 -45.14 -8.47 20.93
N GLY A 259 -43.91 -8.11 21.33
CA GLY A 259 -43.19 -8.78 22.43
C GLY A 259 -42.60 -10.16 22.07
N LYS A 260 -42.74 -10.62 20.82
CA LYS A 260 -42.15 -11.88 20.35
C LYS A 260 -40.87 -11.63 19.58
N GLU A 261 -39.81 -12.34 19.95
CA GLU A 261 -38.55 -12.35 19.23
C GLU A 261 -38.67 -13.14 17.92
N ILE A 262 -38.15 -12.58 16.83
CA ILE A 262 -38.19 -13.19 15.49
C ILE A 262 -36.80 -13.10 14.85
N ASN A 263 -36.33 -14.25 14.36
CA ASN A 263 -35.14 -14.34 13.52
C ASN A 263 -35.49 -13.86 12.10
N VAL A 264 -34.93 -12.73 11.69
CA VAL A 264 -35.15 -12.12 10.37
C VAL A 264 -33.99 -12.51 9.45
N TYR A 265 -34.28 -12.96 8.22
CA TYR A 265 -33.24 -13.24 7.23
C TYR A 265 -33.80 -13.30 5.81
N LYS A 266 -32.91 -13.23 4.83
CA LYS A 266 -33.21 -13.53 3.43
C LYS A 266 -32.44 -14.78 2.98
N GLN A 267 -33.06 -15.56 2.11
CA GLN A 267 -32.47 -16.74 1.49
C GLN A 267 -33.00 -16.85 0.05
N PRO A 268 -32.48 -16.04 -0.90
CA PRO A 268 -32.96 -16.07 -2.28
C PRO A 268 -32.66 -17.41 -2.93
N ILE A 269 -33.69 -18.07 -3.49
CA ILE A 269 -33.51 -19.38 -4.12
C ILE A 269 -32.59 -19.33 -5.36
N THR A 270 -32.56 -18.19 -6.05
CA THR A 270 -31.75 -17.98 -7.25
C THR A 270 -30.31 -17.54 -6.96
N ASP A 271 -29.97 -17.28 -5.69
CA ASP A 271 -28.62 -16.84 -5.29
C ASP A 271 -28.32 -17.23 -3.84
N PRO A 272 -27.98 -18.51 -3.58
CA PRO A 272 -27.69 -19.01 -2.24
C PRO A 272 -26.57 -18.24 -1.52
N GLY A 273 -25.64 -17.65 -2.27
CA GLY A 273 -24.55 -16.82 -1.74
C GLY A 273 -25.03 -15.52 -1.09
N LYS A 274 -26.29 -15.11 -1.31
CA LYS A 274 -26.93 -13.95 -0.66
C LYS A 274 -27.76 -14.31 0.58
N THR A 275 -27.61 -15.51 1.11
CA THR A 275 -28.23 -15.91 2.39
C THR A 275 -27.65 -15.09 3.53
N SER A 276 -28.50 -14.42 4.32
CA SER A 276 -28.06 -13.64 5.48
C SER A 276 -28.12 -14.46 6.76
N LYS A 277 -27.31 -14.06 7.76
CA LYS A 277 -27.35 -14.63 9.11
C LYS A 277 -28.67 -14.30 9.83
N LYS A 278 -28.98 -15.08 10.86
CA LYS A 278 -30.26 -15.08 11.60
C LYS A 278 -30.09 -14.71 13.08
N GLY A 279 -31.05 -13.98 13.62
CA GLY A 279 -31.18 -13.69 15.05
C GLY A 279 -30.11 -12.74 15.62
N ARG A 280 -29.96 -12.77 16.94
CA ARG A 280 -28.89 -12.05 17.65
C ARG A 280 -27.56 -12.73 17.35
N LEU A 281 -26.52 -11.94 17.07
CA LEU A 281 -25.22 -12.42 16.61
C LEU A 281 -24.13 -12.08 17.63
N SER A 282 -23.11 -12.92 17.70
CA SER A 282 -21.86 -12.68 18.42
C SER A 282 -20.69 -13.26 17.62
N LEU A 283 -19.50 -12.67 17.78
CA LEU A 283 -18.29 -13.07 17.07
C LEU A 283 -17.34 -13.76 18.05
N HIS A 284 -16.83 -14.92 17.70
CA HIS A 284 -15.91 -15.68 18.56
C HIS A 284 -14.64 -16.03 17.80
N ARG A 285 -13.56 -16.21 18.55
CA ARG A 285 -12.28 -16.68 18.04
C ARG A 285 -11.83 -17.87 18.88
N ASP A 286 -11.51 -18.98 18.25
CA ASP A 286 -11.02 -20.17 18.95
C ASP A 286 -9.52 -20.06 19.27
N GLU A 287 -9.00 -21.06 20.01
CA GLU A 287 -7.58 -21.14 20.41
C GLU A 287 -6.62 -21.27 19.21
N GLU A 288 -7.11 -21.80 18.09
CA GLU A 288 -6.38 -21.95 16.84
C GLU A 288 -6.37 -20.65 16.01
N GLY A 289 -7.16 -19.66 16.44
CA GLY A 289 -7.25 -18.34 15.86
C GLY A 289 -8.32 -18.18 14.77
N ASN A 290 -9.15 -19.21 14.53
CA ASN A 290 -10.24 -19.17 13.56
C ASN A 290 -11.43 -18.35 14.07
N TRP A 291 -12.10 -17.67 13.15
CA TRP A 291 -13.25 -16.83 13.44
C TRP A 291 -14.56 -17.56 13.16
N SER A 292 -15.52 -17.44 14.09
CA SER A 292 -16.88 -17.95 13.90
C SER A 292 -17.92 -16.93 14.36
N THR A 293 -19.06 -16.87 13.68
CA THR A 293 -20.18 -16.03 14.08
C THR A 293 -21.31 -16.92 14.57
N ALA A 294 -21.60 -16.86 15.87
CA ALA A 294 -22.78 -17.51 16.43
C ALA A 294 -24.04 -16.74 16.01
N GLN A 295 -25.14 -17.48 15.84
CA GLN A 295 -26.41 -16.97 15.33
C GLN A 295 -27.52 -17.31 16.33
N GLU A 296 -28.68 -16.69 16.16
CA GLU A 296 -29.88 -17.05 16.95
C GLU A 296 -29.67 -16.95 18.48
N GLY A 297 -28.72 -16.11 18.91
CA GLY A 297 -28.40 -15.90 20.32
C GLY A 297 -27.69 -17.07 21.01
N THR A 298 -27.11 -18.01 20.28
CA THR A 298 -26.45 -19.20 20.86
C THR A 298 -25.02 -18.95 21.37
N GLY A 299 -24.44 -17.78 21.07
CA GLY A 299 -23.07 -17.48 21.43
C GLY A 299 -22.90 -17.08 22.89
N ASP A 300 -21.70 -17.33 23.40
CA ASP A 300 -21.32 -17.00 24.77
C ASP A 300 -20.87 -15.53 24.87
N LYS A 301 -21.56 -14.76 25.72
CA LYS A 301 -21.26 -13.33 25.90
C LYS A 301 -19.87 -13.08 26.46
N ASP A 302 -19.33 -14.00 27.26
CA ASP A 302 -18.03 -13.81 27.92
C ASP A 302 -16.86 -13.95 26.93
N THR A 303 -17.11 -14.56 25.77
CA THR A 303 -16.13 -14.75 24.70
C THR A 303 -16.44 -13.96 23.43
N ASP A 304 -17.52 -13.14 23.43
CA ASP A 304 -17.88 -12.30 22.30
C ASP A 304 -16.81 -11.22 22.06
N GLN A 305 -16.36 -11.12 20.82
CA GLN A 305 -15.34 -10.18 20.36
C GLN A 305 -15.95 -8.83 19.95
N LEU A 306 -17.28 -8.74 19.82
CA LEU A 306 -17.97 -7.47 19.58
C LEU A 306 -18.07 -6.66 20.87
N MET A 307 -17.80 -5.36 20.77
CA MET A 307 -17.88 -4.43 21.90
C MET A 307 -18.81 -3.27 21.56
N THR A 308 -19.53 -2.78 22.57
CA THR A 308 -20.33 -1.56 22.43
C THR A 308 -19.39 -0.36 22.28
N VAL A 309 -19.36 0.23 21.09
CA VAL A 309 -18.54 1.43 20.81
C VAL A 309 -19.36 2.72 20.85
N PHE A 310 -20.67 2.63 20.64
CA PHE A 310 -21.58 3.78 20.61
C PHE A 310 -22.92 3.39 21.20
N GLU A 311 -23.45 4.22 22.10
CA GLU A 311 -24.75 3.99 22.73
C GLU A 311 -25.43 5.35 22.98
N ASN A 312 -26.70 5.47 22.58
CA ASN A 312 -27.56 6.62 22.91
C ASN A 312 -26.99 8.02 22.61
N GLY A 313 -26.17 8.17 21.56
CA GLY A 313 -25.58 9.46 21.18
C GLY A 313 -24.13 9.65 21.63
N GLU A 314 -23.60 8.73 22.43
CA GLU A 314 -22.27 8.84 23.02
C GLU A 314 -21.31 7.78 22.47
N LEU A 315 -20.07 8.20 22.19
CA LEU A 315 -18.97 7.30 21.85
C LEU A 315 -18.40 6.71 23.15
N LEU A 316 -18.59 5.42 23.37
CA LEU A 316 -18.16 4.72 24.59
C LEU A 316 -16.73 4.20 24.50
N ARG A 317 -16.28 3.85 23.29
CA ARG A 317 -14.90 3.42 23.04
C ARG A 317 -14.38 4.11 21.79
N ASP A 318 -13.31 4.85 21.99
CA ASP A 318 -12.50 5.45 20.93
C ASP A 318 -11.16 4.71 20.81
N PHE A 319 -10.56 4.65 19.62
CA PHE A 319 -9.32 3.90 19.37
C PHE A 319 -8.22 4.83 18.86
N THR A 320 -6.99 4.62 19.29
CA THR A 320 -5.85 5.35 18.73
C THR A 320 -5.36 4.69 17.44
N CYS A 321 -4.66 5.46 16.61
CA CYS A 321 -4.01 4.98 15.40
C CYS A 321 -3.03 3.85 15.70
N ASP A 322 -2.30 3.94 16.82
CA ASP A 322 -1.32 2.94 17.22
C ASP A 322 -1.98 1.64 17.69
N GLU A 323 -3.09 1.72 18.43
CA GLU A 323 -3.89 0.54 18.78
C GLU A 323 -4.38 -0.19 17.52
N ILE A 324 -4.83 0.55 16.51
CA ILE A 324 -5.29 -0.02 15.23
C ILE A 324 -4.12 -0.65 14.47
N ARG A 325 -2.98 0.04 14.38
CA ARG A 325 -1.76 -0.47 13.73
C ARG A 325 -1.27 -1.75 14.38
N GLN A 326 -1.24 -1.81 15.72
CA GLN A 326 -0.82 -3.00 16.47
C GLN A 326 -1.71 -4.21 16.18
N ARG A 327 -3.02 -4.00 16.08
CA ARG A 327 -3.98 -5.07 15.73
C ARG A 327 -3.87 -5.54 14.27
N ALA A 328 -3.34 -4.69 13.41
CA ALA A 328 -3.21 -4.93 11.97
C ALA A 328 -1.83 -5.49 11.55
N VAL A 329 -0.95 -5.78 12.51
CA VAL A 329 0.36 -6.40 12.28
C VAL A 329 0.19 -7.76 11.60
N ILE A 330 1.08 -8.06 10.66
CA ILE A 330 1.13 -9.38 10.01
C ILE A 330 1.64 -10.40 11.03
N THR A 331 0.93 -11.52 11.18
CA THR A 331 1.33 -12.60 12.09
C THR A 331 1.45 -13.93 11.34
N PRO A 332 2.15 -14.94 11.90
CA PRO A 332 2.24 -16.27 11.29
C PRO A 332 0.90 -17.00 11.12
N GLN A 333 -0.17 -16.53 11.78
CA GLN A 333 -1.52 -17.08 11.65
C GLN A 333 -2.30 -16.48 10.47
N ASP A 334 -1.75 -15.47 9.80
CA ASP A 334 -2.36 -14.91 8.60
C ASP A 334 -2.33 -15.90 7.45
N ILE A 335 -3.32 -15.77 6.55
CA ILE A 335 -3.43 -16.59 5.34
C ILE A 335 -2.20 -16.38 4.45
N ASP A 336 -1.69 -17.46 3.87
CA ASP A 336 -0.68 -17.38 2.79
C ASP A 336 -1.31 -16.73 1.55
N ILE A 337 -1.15 -15.41 1.47
CA ILE A 337 -1.72 -14.62 0.39
C ILE A 337 -1.12 -15.00 -0.96
N ILE A 338 0.15 -15.44 -1.00
CA ILE A 338 0.83 -15.77 -2.25
C ILE A 338 0.21 -17.03 -2.83
N HIS A 339 -0.03 -18.03 -1.98
CA HIS A 339 -0.78 -19.22 -2.37
C HIS A 339 -2.17 -18.86 -2.92
N PHE A 340 -2.90 -17.98 -2.24
CA PHE A 340 -4.21 -17.53 -2.69
C PHE A 340 -4.18 -16.81 -4.04
N LEU A 341 -3.23 -15.90 -4.25
CA LEU A 341 -3.08 -15.16 -5.51
C LEU A 341 -2.80 -16.09 -6.68
N ASN A 342 -1.98 -17.13 -6.48
CA ASN A 342 -1.64 -18.11 -7.50
C ASN A 342 -2.81 -19.06 -7.85
N GLN A 343 -3.79 -19.24 -6.96
CA GLN A 343 -4.95 -20.10 -7.23
C GLN A 343 -6.02 -19.42 -8.08
N GLN A 344 -6.08 -18.08 -8.11
CA GLN A 344 -7.11 -17.34 -8.86
C GLN A 344 -6.79 -17.13 -10.34
N ASP A 345 -5.57 -17.44 -10.76
CA ASP A 345 -5.14 -17.35 -12.17
C ASP A 345 -5.34 -18.67 -12.95
N ASN A 346 -5.97 -19.69 -12.33
CA ASN A 346 -6.41 -20.96 -12.93
C ASN A 346 -7.94 -21.05 -12.99
#